data_AF-A0AAD9UD28-F1
#
_entry.id   AF-A0AAD9UD28-F1
#
_cell.length_a   1.000
_cell.length_b   1.000
_cell.length_c   1.000
_cell.angle_alpha   90.00
_cell.angle_beta   90.00
_cell.angle_gamma   90.00
#
_symmetry.space_group_name_H-M   'P 1'
#
loop_
_entity.id
_entity.type
_entity.pdbx_description
1 polymer ?
#
loop_
_entity_poly.entity_id
_entity_poly.type
_entity_poly.pdbx_seq_one_letter_code
_entity_poly.pdbx_strand_id
1 'polypeptide(L)'
;MKTLERLVLQFLKSIIDPLLDQFQFEYRNNRSADNAVALGLFYILQHLDSPNTYARILFVDFSSAFNTIIPSTLFDKIQGFGVPQSMCLWILDFLLNRPQVVKIGDNLSS
;
A
#
# COMPACT_ATOMS: atom_id res chain seq x y z
N MET A 1 0.74 -13.77 15.58
CA MET A 1 1.27 -13.37 14.25
C MET A 1 1.41 -11.87 14.04
N LYS A 2 0.48 -11.02 14.52
CA LYS A 2 0.53 -9.56 14.25
C LYS A 2 1.75 -8.79 14.80
N THR A 3 2.47 -9.31 15.79
CA THR A 3 3.62 -8.61 16.40
C THR A 3 4.85 -8.59 15.49
N LEU A 4 5.16 -9.72 14.83
CA LEU A 4 6.28 -9.79 13.88
C LEU A 4 5.98 -8.95 12.64
N GLU A 5 4.75 -9.06 12.11
CA GLU A 5 4.28 -8.22 11.00
C GLU A 5 4.43 -6.72 11.31
N ARG A 6 4.12 -6.28 12.55
CA ARG A 6 4.32 -4.89 12.99
C ARG A 6 5.79 -4.48 13.02
N LEU A 7 6.69 -5.36 13.49
CA LEU A 7 8.13 -5.08 13.50
C LEU A 7 8.68 -4.96 12.08
N VAL A 8 8.33 -5.91 11.21
CA VAL A 8 8.74 -5.90 9.80
C VAL A 8 8.18 -4.67 9.10
N LEU A 9 6.93 -4.30 9.35
CA LEU A 9 6.33 -3.09 8.80
C LEU A 9 7.09 -1.82 9.19
N GLN A 10 7.53 -1.69 10.46
CA GLN A 10 8.31 -0.54 10.91
C GLN A 10 9.64 -0.42 10.14
N PHE A 11 10.32 -1.55 9.92
CA PHE A 11 11.55 -1.58 9.14
C PHE A 11 11.29 -1.27 7.66
N LEU A 12 10.24 -1.81 7.05
CA LEU A 12 9.89 -1.50 5.67
C LEU A 12 9.57 -0.02 5.49
N LYS A 13 8.85 0.58 6.43
CA LYS A 13 8.52 2.01 6.40
C LYS A 13 9.76 2.90 6.45
N SER A 14 10.79 2.55 7.23
CA SER A 14 12.01 3.37 7.28
C SER A 14 12.76 3.43 5.94
N ILE A 15 12.60 2.40 5.10
CA ILE A 15 13.19 2.34 3.75
C ILE A 15 12.26 2.97 2.72
N ILE A 16 10.98 2.62 2.74
CA ILE A 16 10.04 2.90 1.65
C ILE A 16 9.39 4.28 1.79
N ASP A 17 9.07 4.76 3.00
CA ASP A 17 8.32 6.01 3.20
C ASP A 17 8.95 7.24 2.50
N PRO A 18 10.29 7.43 2.48
CA PRO A 18 10.92 8.53 1.75
C PRO A 18 10.77 8.42 0.21
N LEU A 19 10.52 7.22 -0.30
CA LEU A 19 10.46 6.90 -1.74
C LEU A 19 9.01 6.90 -2.28
N LEU A 20 8.02 6.94 -1.39
CA LEU A 20 6.61 6.96 -1.76
C LEU A 20 6.17 8.30 -2.35
N ASP A 21 5.19 8.23 -3.25
CA ASP A 21 4.57 9.39 -3.90
C ASP A 21 4.08 10.42 -2.87
N GLN A 22 4.37 11.70 -3.14
CA GLN A 22 4.04 12.81 -2.25
C GLN A 22 2.54 13.09 -2.15
N PHE A 23 1.72 12.57 -3.06
CA PHE A 23 0.27 12.62 -3.11
C PHE A 23 -0.38 11.27 -2.77
N GLN A 24 0.39 10.31 -2.23
CA GLN A 24 -0.20 9.13 -1.59
C GLN A 24 -0.69 9.50 -0.17
N PHE A 25 -2.00 9.46 0.06
CA PHE A 25 -2.60 9.85 1.33
C PHE A 25 -2.92 8.68 2.25
N GLU A 26 -3.27 7.53 1.69
CA GLU A 26 -3.59 6.34 2.47
C GLU A 26 -2.32 5.64 2.99
N TYR A 27 -2.47 4.97 4.14
CA TYR A 27 -1.44 4.18 4.84
C TYR A 27 -0.17 4.92 5.28
N ARG A 28 -0.17 6.26 5.20
CA ARG A 28 0.91 7.13 5.70
C ARG A 28 0.48 7.85 6.97
N ASN A 29 1.45 8.07 7.87
CA ASN A 29 1.19 8.86 9.07
C ASN A 29 0.90 10.32 8.70
N ASN A 30 0.01 10.97 9.47
CA ASN A 30 -0.37 12.38 9.31
C ASN A 30 -1.02 12.73 7.96
N ARG A 31 -1.67 11.75 7.32
CA ARG A 31 -2.41 11.94 6.08
C ARG A 31 -3.79 11.27 6.19
N SER A 32 -4.79 11.88 5.58
CA SER A 32 -6.17 11.42 5.61
C SER A 32 -6.82 11.58 4.24
N ALA A 33 -7.98 10.94 4.06
CA ALA A 33 -8.82 11.15 2.89
C ALA A 33 -9.25 12.62 2.75
N ASP A 34 -9.52 13.30 3.87
CA ASP A 34 -9.88 14.73 3.86
C ASP A 34 -8.74 15.59 3.29
N ASN A 35 -7.48 15.29 3.64
CA ASN A 35 -6.33 15.99 3.07
C ASN A 35 -6.25 15.78 1.55
N ALA A 36 -6.57 14.58 1.06
CA ALA A 36 -6.58 14.27 -0.37
C ALA A 36 -7.65 15.08 -1.11
N VAL A 37 -8.88 15.10 -0.58
CA VAL A 37 -10.01 15.84 -1.14
C VAL A 37 -9.74 17.35 -1.12
N ALA A 38 -9.26 17.88 0.01
CA ALA A 38 -8.96 19.30 0.16
C ALA A 38 -7.86 19.73 -0.83
N LEU A 39 -6.80 18.94 -1.01
CA LEU A 39 -5.73 19.25 -1.95
C LEU A 39 -6.21 19.17 -3.41
N GLY A 40 -6.98 18.12 -3.76
CA GLY A 40 -7.56 17.99 -5.08
C GLY A 40 -8.47 19.17 -5.43
N LEU A 41 -9.35 19.55 -4.50
CA LEU A 41 -10.22 20.71 -4.64
C LEU A 41 -9.42 22.00 -4.82
N PHE A 42 -8.39 22.22 -4.00
CA PHE A 42 -7.52 23.39 -4.11
C PHE A 42 -6.91 23.53 -5.51
N TYR A 43 -6.33 22.45 -6.06
CA TYR A 43 -5.75 22.50 -7.41
C TYR A 43 -6.78 22.72 -8.51
N ILE A 44 -7.97 22.12 -8.38
CA ILE A 44 -9.07 22.32 -9.33
C ILE A 44 -9.50 23.79 -9.32
N LEU A 45 -9.77 24.36 -8.15
CA LEU A 45 -10.20 25.76 -8.04
C LEU A 45 -9.14 26.72 -8.55
N GLN A 46 -7.87 26.51 -8.16
CA GLN A 46 -6.74 27.30 -8.65
C GLN A 46 -6.64 27.28 -10.19
N HIS A 47 -6.91 26.14 -10.83
CA HIS A 47 -6.91 26.05 -12.29
C HIS A 47 -8.09 26.82 -12.92
N LEU A 48 -9.27 26.72 -12.30
CA LEU A 48 -10.51 27.32 -12.79
C LEU A 48 -10.59 28.85 -12.59
N ASP A 49 -9.71 29.44 -11.79
CA ASP A 49 -9.61 30.90 -11.63
C ASP A 49 -9.14 31.61 -12.92
N SER A 50 -8.63 30.87 -13.91
CA SER A 50 -8.26 31.41 -15.22
C SER A 50 -9.44 31.35 -16.20
N PRO A 51 -9.71 32.42 -16.98
CA PRO A 51 -10.81 32.42 -17.94
C PRO A 51 -10.59 31.36 -19.03
N ASN A 52 -11.70 30.80 -19.53
CA ASN A 52 -11.71 29.75 -20.57
C ASN A 52 -10.97 28.45 -20.20
N THR A 53 -10.92 28.11 -18.91
CA THR A 53 -10.41 26.81 -18.43
C THR A 53 -11.53 25.87 -17.99
N TYR A 54 -11.23 24.57 -17.89
CA TYR A 54 -12.14 23.58 -17.35
C TYR A 54 -11.35 22.43 -16.71
N ALA A 55 -11.92 21.76 -15.71
CA ALA A 55 -11.32 20.59 -15.08
C ALA A 55 -12.04 19.30 -15.51
N ARG A 56 -11.28 18.21 -15.66
CA ARG A 56 -11.79 16.85 -15.81
C ARG A 56 -11.09 15.95 -14.82
N ILE A 57 -11.85 15.10 -14.15
CA ILE A 57 -11.34 14.16 -13.15
C ILE A 57 -11.59 12.75 -13.65
N LEU A 58 -10.55 11.91 -13.64
CA LEU A 58 -10.65 10.49 -13.93
C LEU A 58 -10.54 9.72 -12.62
N PHE A 59 -11.58 8.97 -12.28
CA PHE A 59 -11.56 8.03 -11.16
C PHE A 59 -11.19 6.65 -11.70
N VAL A 60 -10.09 6.09 -11.19
CA VAL A 60 -9.62 4.74 -11.50
C VAL A 60 -9.57 3.95 -10.21
N ASP A 61 -10.10 2.72 -10.24
CA ASP A 61 -10.08 1.82 -9.09
C ASP A 61 -9.72 0.40 -9.51
N PHE A 62 -9.08 -0.34 -8.62
CA PHE A 62 -8.67 -1.73 -8.85
C PHE A 62 -9.64 -2.70 -8.18
N SER A 63 -10.22 -3.62 -8.97
CA SER A 63 -11.05 -4.68 -8.42
C SER A 63 -10.22 -5.64 -7.55
N SER A 64 -10.61 -5.78 -6.28
CA SER A 64 -9.99 -6.71 -5.32
C SER A 64 -8.46 -6.60 -5.25
N ALA A 65 -7.94 -5.37 -5.13
CA ALA A 65 -6.52 -5.04 -5.25
C ALA A 65 -5.56 -5.98 -4.48
N PHE A 66 -5.90 -6.40 -3.26
CA PHE A 66 -5.04 -7.30 -2.47
C PHE A 66 -5.09 -8.77 -2.95
N ASN A 67 -6.22 -9.21 -3.49
CA ASN A 67 -6.39 -10.58 -3.99
C ASN A 67 -5.78 -10.77 -5.38
N THR A 68 -5.53 -9.68 -6.10
CA THR A 68 -4.99 -9.67 -7.46
C THR A 68 -3.51 -9.30 -7.52
N ILE A 69 -2.84 -9.14 -6.37
CA ILE A 69 -1.40 -8.90 -6.30
C ILE A 69 -0.66 -10.09 -6.92
N ILE A 70 0.25 -9.80 -7.85
CA ILE A 70 1.18 -10.78 -8.42
C ILE A 70 2.45 -10.81 -7.55
N PRO A 71 2.74 -11.89 -6.79
CA PRO A 71 3.81 -11.89 -5.80
C PRO A 71 5.22 -11.69 -6.38
N SER A 72 5.50 -12.20 -7.58
CA SER A 72 6.79 -11.99 -8.26
C SER A 72 7.01 -10.52 -8.62
N THR A 73 6.01 -9.86 -9.19
CA THR A 73 6.07 -8.42 -9.50
C THR A 73 6.24 -7.59 -8.24
N LEU A 74 5.58 -7.98 -7.13
CA LEU A 74 5.74 -7.30 -5.85
C LEU A 74 7.17 -7.49 -5.30
N PHE A 75 7.74 -8.69 -5.41
CA PHE A 75 9.11 -8.99 -5.01
C PHE A 75 10.11 -8.07 -5.74
N ASP A 76 10.04 -8.01 -7.07
CA ASP A 76 10.94 -7.17 -7.87
C ASP A 76 10.82 -5.69 -7.51
N LYS A 77 9.58 -5.22 -7.27
CA LYS A 77 9.31 -3.82 -6.89
C LYS A 77 9.87 -3.49 -5.51
N ILE A 78 9.67 -4.34 -4.51
CA ILE A 78 10.17 -4.13 -3.14
C ILE A 78 11.70 -4.22 -3.11
N GLN A 79 12.29 -5.13 -3.88
CA GLN A 79 13.74 -5.21 -4.04
C GLN A 79 14.29 -3.94 -4.71
N GLY A 80 13.58 -3.39 -5.71
CA GLY A 80 13.93 -2.11 -6.36
C GLY A 80 13.94 -0.91 -5.41
N PHE A 81 13.20 -0.96 -4.30
CA PHE A 81 13.24 0.06 -3.24
C PHE A 81 14.44 -0.09 -2.27
N GLY A 82 15.33 -1.06 -2.51
CA GLY A 82 16.50 -1.30 -1.67
C GLY A 82 16.23 -2.14 -0.42
N VAL A 83 15.08 -2.82 -0.34
CA VAL A 83 14.80 -3.75 0.75
C VAL A 83 15.72 -4.98 0.63
N PRO A 84 16.33 -5.47 1.72
CA PRO A 84 17.21 -6.62 1.68
C PRO A 84 16.53 -7.87 1.11
N GLN A 85 17.25 -8.63 0.27
CA GLN A 85 16.71 -9.81 -0.42
C GLN A 85 16.12 -10.84 0.54
N SER A 86 16.73 -11.06 1.72
CA SER A 86 16.20 -11.98 2.73
C SER A 86 14.80 -11.60 3.21
N MET A 87 14.53 -10.30 3.32
CA MET A 87 13.20 -9.80 3.70
C MET A 87 12.21 -9.90 2.54
N CYS A 88 12.64 -9.61 1.31
CA CYS A 88 11.80 -9.82 0.12
C CYS A 88 11.37 -11.28 0.00
N LEU A 89 12.29 -12.23 0.23
CA LEU A 89 11.98 -13.67 0.23
C LEU A 89 11.02 -14.05 1.36
N TRP A 90 11.18 -13.47 2.55
CA TRP A 90 10.24 -13.69 3.66
C TRP A 90 8.82 -13.18 3.33
N ILE A 91 8.70 -12.00 2.71
CA ILE A 91 7.41 -11.45 2.24
C ILE A 91 6.81 -12.36 1.16
N LEU A 92 7.64 -12.86 0.23
CA LEU A 92 7.20 -13.77 -0.82
C LEU A 92 6.65 -15.08 -0.26
N ASP A 93 7.35 -15.68 0.70
CA ASP A 93 6.90 -16.89 1.40
C ASP A 93 5.59 -16.66 2.15
N PHE A 94 5.47 -15.51 2.83
CA PHE A 94 4.24 -15.10 3.50
C PHE A 94 3.03 -14.98 2.56
N LEU A 95 3.23 -14.57 1.30
CA LEU A 95 2.18 -14.38 0.32
C LEU A 95 1.80 -15.66 -0.43
N LEU A 96 2.75 -16.56 -0.68
CA LEU A 96 2.52 -17.77 -1.49
C LEU A 96 2.10 -18.99 -0.65
N ASN A 97 2.71 -19.18 0.51
CA ASN A 97 2.60 -20.42 1.28
C ASN A 97 2.13 -20.13 2.71
N ARG A 98 0.90 -19.61 2.86
CA ARG A 98 0.32 -19.38 4.19
C ARG A 98 -0.63 -20.51 4.58
N PRO A 99 -0.16 -21.61 5.19
CA PRO A 99 -1.07 -22.55 5.82
C PRO A 99 -1.72 -21.84 7.02
N GLN A 100 -3.05 -21.70 6.99
CA GLN A 100 -3.82 -21.24 8.14
C GLN A 100 -4.55 -22.42 8.75
N VAL A 101 -4.29 -22.64 10.04
CA VAL A 101 -4.91 -23.71 10.81
C VAL A 101 -5.60 -23.06 12.01
N VAL A 102 -6.90 -23.33 12.16
CA VAL A 102 -7.71 -22.86 13.28
C VAL A 102 -7.88 -24.02 14.25
N LYS A 103 -7.50 -23.83 15.53
CA LYS A 103 -7.72 -24.83 16.59
C LYS A 103 -8.93 -24.44 17.44
N ILE A 104 -9.91 -25.34 17.57
CA ILE A 104 -11.04 -25.21 18.50
C ILE A 104 -11.12 -26.49 19.35
N GLY A 105 -10.82 -26.37 20.64
CA GLY A 105 -10.65 -27.55 21.50
C GLY A 105 -9.49 -28.41 20.97
N ASP A 106 -9.72 -29.69 20.72
CA ASP A 106 -8.74 -30.61 20.11
C ASP A 106 -8.83 -30.70 18.59
N ASN A 107 -9.76 -29.95 17.97
CA ASN A 107 -9.95 -29.98 16.53
C ASN A 107 -9.09 -28.93 15.84
N LEU A 108 -8.42 -29.31 14.77
CA LEU A 108 -7.67 -28.43 13.88
C LEU A 108 -8.39 -28.36 12.52
N SER A 109 -8.50 -27.17 11.94
CA SER A 109 -8.90 -27.04 10.54
C SER A 109 -7.83 -27.63 9.63
N SER A 110 -8.20 -28.02 8.41
CA SER A 110 -7.24 -28.38 7.36
C SER A 110 -6.63 -27.11 6.74
#